data_AF-A0A7S1Q2C3-F1
#
_entry.id   AF-A0A7S1Q2C3-F1
#
_cell.length_a   1.000
_cell.length_b   1.000
_cell.length_c   1.000
_cell.angle_alpha   90.00
_cell.angle_beta   90.00
_cell.angle_gamma   90.00
#
_symmetry.space_group_name_H-M   'P 1'
#
loop_
_entity.id
_entity.type
_entity.pdbx_description
1 polymer ?
#
loop_
_entity_poly.entity_id
_entity_poly.type
_entity_poly.pdbx_seq_one_letter_code
_entity_poly.pdbx_strand_id
1 'polypeptide(L)'
;IGFKLVDLVAPVAELTCDIKKEVKVAATECMTAICACTGNKDLDPFLDAVVEAAQSIDKTHKCVERLAGCVFVQNVETPALAIMMPVLTRGLHDKSEKVKRTCCLIVDNMCKVVEDPAAVVPVMSLLEPLVKNATEQISDPEARSVAERALKTLLKAAEGAESKMVTKAEASATLKAALGDKLGGDSAAEC
;
A
#
# COMPACT_ATOMS: atom_id res chain seq x y z
N ILE A 1 10.87 -3.46 8.48
CA ILE A 1 9.51 -3.20 8.99
C ILE A 1 8.55 -2.84 7.85
N GLY A 2 8.92 -1.93 6.93
CA GLY A 2 8.04 -1.51 5.81
C GLY A 2 7.45 -2.64 4.96
N PHE A 3 8.25 -3.64 4.58
CA PHE A 3 7.77 -4.82 3.83
C PHE A 3 6.66 -5.61 4.54
N LYS A 4 6.66 -5.62 5.89
CA LYS A 4 5.66 -6.32 6.68
C LYS A 4 4.37 -5.54 6.88
N LEU A 5 4.39 -4.22 6.64
CA LEU A 5 3.15 -3.44 6.64
C LEU A 5 2.25 -3.84 5.48
N VAL A 6 2.81 -4.19 4.32
CA VAL A 6 2.01 -4.68 3.16
C VAL A 6 1.19 -5.92 3.55
N ASP A 7 1.80 -6.86 4.28
CA ASP A 7 1.15 -8.09 4.76
C ASP A 7 0.07 -7.82 5.82
N LEU A 8 0.21 -6.75 6.61
CA LEU A 8 -0.68 -6.42 7.73
C LEU A 8 -1.84 -5.50 7.35
N VAL A 9 -1.60 -4.55 6.44
CA VAL A 9 -2.57 -3.51 6.08
C VAL A 9 -3.85 -4.10 5.51
N ALA A 10 -3.75 -5.07 4.58
CA ALA A 10 -4.93 -5.63 3.92
C ALA A 10 -5.86 -6.38 4.91
N PRO A 11 -5.38 -7.36 5.72
CA PRO A 11 -6.21 -8.02 6.72
C PRO A 11 -6.83 -7.05 7.74
N VAL A 12 -6.06 -6.06 8.23
CA VAL A 12 -6.58 -5.09 9.21
C VAL A 12 -7.65 -4.20 8.57
N ALA A 13 -7.45 -3.76 7.32
CA ALA A 13 -8.43 -2.98 6.60
C ALA A 13 -9.76 -3.72 6.40
N GLU A 14 -9.73 -5.04 6.19
CA GLU A 14 -10.93 -5.87 6.09
C GLU A 14 -11.70 -5.94 7.42
N LEU A 15 -10.97 -6.08 8.54
CA LEU A 15 -11.55 -6.13 9.88
C LEU A 15 -12.25 -4.81 10.29
N THR A 16 -11.90 -3.68 9.68
CA THR A 16 -12.63 -2.41 9.90
C THR A 16 -14.09 -2.47 9.42
N CYS A 17 -14.44 -3.45 8.58
CA CYS A 17 -15.80 -3.70 8.10
C CYS A 17 -16.52 -4.84 8.86
N ASP A 18 -15.94 -5.43 9.91
CA ASP A 18 -16.50 -6.59 10.63
C ASP A 18 -17.90 -6.35 11.22
N ILE A 19 -18.72 -7.39 11.35
CA ILE A 19 -20.08 -7.28 11.90
C ILE A 19 -20.05 -6.90 13.39
N LYS A 20 -19.04 -7.36 14.14
CA LYS A 20 -18.88 -7.10 15.58
C LYS A 20 -18.27 -5.72 15.80
N LYS A 21 -18.90 -4.92 16.66
CA LYS A 21 -18.47 -3.55 16.95
C LYS A 21 -17.11 -3.52 17.63
N GLU A 22 -16.85 -4.48 18.52
CA GLU A 22 -15.61 -4.59 19.27
C GLU A 22 -14.42 -4.86 18.34
N VAL A 23 -14.62 -5.68 17.31
CA VAL A 23 -13.61 -5.97 16.28
C VAL A 23 -13.36 -4.73 15.42
N LYS A 24 -14.40 -4.01 15.01
CA LYS A 24 -14.27 -2.77 14.24
C LYS A 24 -13.45 -1.70 14.97
N VAL A 25 -13.72 -1.51 16.27
CA VAL A 25 -12.99 -0.53 17.10
C VAL A 25 -11.52 -0.92 17.18
N ALA A 26 -11.22 -2.16 17.56
CA ALA A 26 -9.84 -2.65 17.66
C ALA A 26 -9.10 -2.59 16.31
N ALA A 27 -9.77 -2.94 15.21
CA ALA A 27 -9.19 -2.86 13.86
C ALA A 27 -8.93 -1.42 13.42
N THR A 28 -9.82 -0.48 13.77
CA THR A 28 -9.64 0.94 13.46
C THR A 28 -8.47 1.55 14.24
N GLU A 29 -8.32 1.20 15.53
CA GLU A 29 -7.17 1.59 16.34
C GLU A 29 -5.87 1.00 15.78
N CYS A 30 -5.89 -0.28 15.40
CA CYS A 30 -4.75 -0.95 14.77
C CYS A 30 -4.38 -0.28 13.44
N MET A 31 -5.38 0.04 12.61
CA MET A 31 -5.18 0.72 11.33
C MET A 31 -4.57 2.12 11.53
N THR A 32 -5.02 2.84 12.56
CA THR A 32 -4.49 4.16 12.91
C THR A 32 -3.01 4.05 13.31
N ALA A 33 -2.66 3.06 14.13
CA ALA A 33 -1.27 2.80 14.51
C ALA A 33 -0.40 2.42 13.29
N ILE A 34 -0.93 1.62 12.36
CA ILE A 34 -0.25 1.28 11.11
C ILE A 34 -0.03 2.52 10.23
N CYS A 35 -1.05 3.37 10.09
CA CYS A 35 -0.96 4.62 9.34
C CYS A 35 0.07 5.60 9.95
N ALA A 36 0.31 5.56 11.27
CA ALA A 36 1.36 6.35 11.89
C ALA A 36 2.79 5.85 11.57
N CYS A 37 2.95 4.65 11.01
CA CYS A 37 4.24 4.05 10.67
C CYS A 37 4.74 4.36 9.25
N THR A 38 4.10 5.29 8.52
CA THR A 38 4.43 5.56 7.10
C THR A 38 5.80 6.21 6.92
N GLY A 39 6.20 7.06 7.88
CA GLY A 39 7.38 7.90 7.77
C GLY A 39 7.29 8.99 6.69
N ASN A 40 6.14 9.16 6.02
CA ASN A 40 5.95 10.11 4.92
C ASN A 40 5.00 11.24 5.36
N LYS A 41 5.55 12.44 5.47
CA LYS A 41 4.89 13.66 5.95
C LYS A 41 3.86 14.23 4.98
N ASP A 42 3.96 13.88 3.70
CA ASP A 42 2.95 14.30 2.72
C ASP A 42 1.62 13.59 3.00
N LEU A 43 1.64 12.43 3.67
CA LEU A 43 0.45 11.66 4.03
C LEU A 43 -0.13 12.02 5.39
N ASP A 44 0.62 12.67 6.28
CA ASP A 44 0.17 13.04 7.64
C ASP A 44 -1.21 13.73 7.68
N PRO A 45 -1.54 14.70 6.79
CA PRO A 45 -2.85 15.35 6.81
C PRO A 45 -4.00 14.43 6.39
N PHE A 46 -3.70 13.28 5.78
CA PHE A 46 -4.67 12.39 5.14
C PHE A 46 -4.84 11.06 5.89
N LEU A 47 -4.01 10.76 6.91
CA LEU A 47 -4.03 9.46 7.61
C LEU A 47 -5.42 9.12 8.18
N ASP A 48 -6.10 10.09 8.81
CA ASP A 48 -7.46 9.89 9.32
C ASP A 48 -8.45 9.54 8.20
N ALA A 49 -8.31 10.20 7.04
CA ALA A 49 -9.17 9.93 5.89
C ALA A 49 -8.90 8.54 5.29
N VAL A 50 -7.64 8.07 5.34
CA VAL A 50 -7.26 6.72 4.89
C VAL A 50 -7.87 5.65 5.80
N VAL A 51 -7.81 5.85 7.12
CA VAL A 51 -8.43 4.96 8.11
C VAL A 51 -9.95 4.94 7.92
N GLU A 52 -10.57 6.10 7.70
CA GLU A 52 -12.00 6.22 7.42
C GLU A 52 -12.41 5.52 6.12
N ALA A 53 -11.62 5.69 5.05
CA ALA A 53 -11.86 5.06 3.76
C ALA A 53 -11.82 3.53 3.85
N ALA A 54 -11.04 2.96 4.77
CA ALA A 54 -11.04 1.52 4.99
C ALA A 54 -12.41 0.98 5.46
N GLN A 55 -13.24 1.81 6.09
CA GLN A 55 -14.50 1.38 6.71
C GLN A 55 -15.69 1.34 5.73
N SER A 56 -15.71 2.19 4.69
CA SER A 56 -16.81 2.22 3.72
C SER A 56 -16.43 2.81 2.37
N ILE A 57 -17.19 2.45 1.34
CA ILE A 57 -17.01 2.94 -0.04
C ILE A 57 -17.28 4.46 -0.13
N ASP A 58 -18.33 4.96 0.55
CA ASP A 58 -18.64 6.40 0.53
C ASP A 58 -17.50 7.25 1.12
N LYS A 59 -16.85 6.75 2.18
CA LYS A 59 -15.66 7.39 2.77
C LYS A 59 -14.44 7.25 1.85
N THR A 60 -14.33 6.14 1.10
CA THR A 60 -13.30 5.94 0.08
C THR A 60 -13.37 7.05 -0.99
N HIS A 61 -14.55 7.40 -1.48
CA HIS A 61 -14.70 8.44 -2.50
C HIS A 61 -14.18 9.80 -2.02
N LYS A 62 -14.56 10.19 -0.80
CA LYS A 62 -14.10 11.44 -0.18
C LYS A 62 -12.58 11.44 0.04
N CYS A 63 -12.04 10.32 0.49
CA CYS A 63 -10.60 10.17 0.69
C CYS A 63 -9.84 10.27 -0.64
N VAL A 64 -10.29 9.59 -1.70
CA VAL A 64 -9.71 9.65 -3.05
C VAL A 64 -9.74 11.08 -3.60
N GLU A 65 -10.85 11.79 -3.47
CA GLU A 65 -10.95 13.19 -3.93
C GLU A 65 -10.00 14.11 -3.16
N ARG A 66 -9.86 13.90 -1.85
CA ARG A 66 -8.94 14.66 -1.00
C ARG A 66 -7.46 14.37 -1.35
N LEU A 67 -7.13 13.10 -1.58
CA LEU A 67 -5.79 12.65 -1.97
C LEU A 67 -5.39 13.06 -3.39
N ALA A 68 -6.36 13.26 -4.29
CA ALA A 68 -6.11 13.71 -5.66
C ALA A 68 -5.42 15.09 -5.71
N GLY A 69 -5.71 15.95 -4.72
CA GLY A 69 -5.07 17.25 -4.56
C GLY A 69 -3.77 17.22 -3.77
N CYS A 70 -3.33 16.06 -3.28
CA CYS A 70 -2.07 15.92 -2.57
C CYS A 70 -0.89 16.09 -3.53
N VAL A 71 0.10 16.87 -3.10
CA VAL A 71 1.38 17.01 -3.80
C VAL A 71 2.41 16.19 -3.05
N PHE A 72 2.83 15.07 -3.64
CA PHE A 72 3.90 14.24 -3.10
C PHE A 72 5.26 14.88 -3.41
N VAL A 73 5.99 15.26 -2.37
CA VAL A 73 7.30 15.91 -2.44
C VAL A 73 8.39 15.00 -1.88
N GLN A 74 8.08 14.25 -0.82
CA GLN A 74 9.00 13.29 -0.24
C GLN A 74 9.08 12.00 -1.07
N ASN A 75 10.23 11.35 -1.02
CA ASN A 75 10.40 10.02 -1.59
C ASN A 75 9.34 9.06 -1.03
N VAL A 76 8.68 8.34 -1.93
CA VAL A 76 7.65 7.38 -1.56
C VAL A 76 8.28 6.00 -1.39
N GLU A 77 8.27 5.52 -0.14
CA GLU A 77 8.77 4.20 0.22
C GLU A 77 7.62 3.18 0.37
N THR A 78 7.98 1.90 0.53
CA THR A 78 7.01 0.80 0.71
C THR A 78 5.95 1.05 1.80
N PRO A 79 6.26 1.60 2.99
CA PRO A 79 5.25 1.90 4.00
C PRO A 79 4.15 2.86 3.51
N ALA A 80 4.55 3.91 2.80
CA ALA A 80 3.63 4.92 2.26
C ALA A 80 2.72 4.33 1.17
N LEU A 81 3.27 3.48 0.30
CA LEU A 81 2.48 2.73 -0.68
C LEU A 81 1.53 1.73 0.00
N ALA A 82 2.01 1.01 1.02
CA ALA A 82 1.25 -0.01 1.73
C ALA A 82 -0.03 0.56 2.34
N ILE A 83 0.03 1.69 3.05
CA ILE A 83 -1.15 2.28 3.70
C ILE A 83 -2.20 2.79 2.71
N MET A 84 -1.79 3.08 1.47
CA MET A 84 -2.68 3.56 0.42
C MET A 84 -3.42 2.40 -0.26
N MET A 85 -2.91 1.17 -0.18
CA MET A 85 -3.48 0.00 -0.85
C MET A 85 -4.97 -0.25 -0.55
N PRO A 86 -5.48 -0.14 0.69
CA PRO A 86 -6.91 -0.33 0.96
C PRO A 86 -7.81 0.67 0.23
N VAL A 87 -7.35 1.92 0.09
CA VAL A 87 -8.08 2.99 -0.58
C VAL A 87 -8.02 2.79 -2.10
N LEU A 88 -6.83 2.51 -2.63
CA LEU A 88 -6.61 2.28 -4.05
C LEU A 88 -7.33 1.02 -4.55
N THR A 89 -7.24 -0.10 -3.82
CA THR A 89 -7.93 -1.35 -4.19
C THR A 89 -9.44 -1.18 -4.19
N ARG A 90 -10.02 -0.51 -3.19
CA ARG A 90 -11.47 -0.22 -3.18
C ARG A 90 -11.86 0.74 -4.30
N GLY A 91 -11.10 1.82 -4.50
CA GLY A 91 -11.40 2.84 -5.51
C GLY A 91 -11.23 2.37 -6.96
N LEU A 92 -10.24 1.52 -7.25
CA LEU A 92 -10.03 0.95 -8.58
C LEU A 92 -11.08 -0.11 -8.94
N HIS A 93 -11.68 -0.78 -7.94
CA HIS A 93 -12.83 -1.67 -8.10
C HIS A 93 -14.19 -0.95 -8.09
N ASP A 94 -14.21 0.37 -7.88
CA ASP A 94 -15.47 1.13 -7.79
C ASP A 94 -16.26 1.10 -9.10
N LYS A 95 -17.56 1.34 -9.07
CA LYS A 95 -18.38 1.44 -10.30
C LYS A 95 -18.18 2.78 -11.01
N SER A 96 -17.75 3.80 -10.29
CA SER A 96 -17.54 5.16 -10.80
C SER A 96 -16.22 5.28 -11.56
N GLU A 97 -16.30 5.54 -12.86
CA GLU A 97 -15.12 5.83 -13.69
C GLU A 97 -14.35 7.06 -13.18
N LYS A 98 -15.06 8.06 -12.60
CA LYS A 98 -14.42 9.24 -11.97
C LYS A 98 -13.49 8.80 -10.84
N VAL A 99 -13.93 7.87 -9.98
CA VAL A 99 -13.14 7.37 -8.85
C VAL A 99 -11.95 6.58 -9.37
N LYS A 100 -12.16 5.64 -10.31
CA LYS A 100 -11.05 4.87 -10.92
C LYS A 100 -9.98 5.77 -11.52
N ARG A 101 -10.38 6.75 -12.34
CA ARG A 101 -9.47 7.73 -12.95
C ARG A 101 -8.66 8.50 -11.91
N THR A 102 -9.32 8.88 -10.81
CA THR A 102 -8.68 9.62 -9.72
C THR A 102 -7.69 8.75 -8.96
N CYS A 103 -8.02 7.48 -8.71
CA CYS A 103 -7.06 6.52 -8.16
C CYS A 103 -5.84 6.33 -9.07
N CYS A 104 -6.04 6.22 -10.39
CA CYS A 104 -4.92 6.15 -11.35
C CYS A 104 -4.03 7.40 -11.27
N LEU A 105 -4.62 8.59 -11.11
CA LEU A 105 -3.84 9.83 -10.94
C LEU A 105 -3.00 9.81 -9.65
N ILE A 106 -3.56 9.32 -8.54
CA ILE A 106 -2.84 9.17 -7.28
C ILE A 106 -1.66 8.21 -7.45
N VAL A 107 -1.89 7.05 -8.08
CA VAL A 107 -0.82 6.07 -8.38
C VAL A 107 0.27 6.68 -9.25
N ASP A 108 -0.10 7.39 -10.32
CA ASP A 108 0.85 8.08 -11.22
C ASP A 108 1.70 9.11 -10.45
N ASN A 109 1.09 9.90 -9.57
CA ASN A 109 1.81 10.91 -8.80
C ASN A 109 2.74 10.30 -7.75
N MET A 110 2.30 9.25 -7.05
CA MET A 110 3.15 8.54 -6.07
C MET A 110 4.33 7.85 -6.75
N CYS A 111 4.12 7.16 -7.87
CA CYS A 111 5.18 6.40 -8.54
C CYS A 111 6.26 7.29 -9.18
N LYS A 112 5.98 8.57 -9.44
CA LYS A 112 6.98 9.53 -9.96
C LYS A 112 8.06 9.91 -8.95
N VAL A 113 7.75 9.81 -7.66
CA VAL A 113 8.64 10.18 -6.56
C VAL A 113 9.20 8.96 -5.83
N VAL A 114 9.12 7.78 -6.46
CA VAL A 114 9.81 6.57 -5.97
C VAL A 114 11.23 6.58 -6.52
N GLU A 115 12.21 6.68 -5.63
CA GLU A 115 13.64 6.64 -5.99
C GLU A 115 14.19 5.20 -6.07
N ASP A 116 13.72 4.30 -5.21
CA ASP A 116 14.13 2.90 -5.15
C ASP A 116 13.06 1.97 -5.74
N PRO A 117 13.31 1.32 -6.88
CA PRO A 117 12.39 0.36 -7.48
C PRO A 117 11.99 -0.80 -6.55
N ALA A 118 12.87 -1.18 -5.61
CA ALA A 118 12.56 -2.23 -4.64
C ALA A 118 11.40 -1.84 -3.70
N ALA A 119 11.09 -0.54 -3.58
CA ALA A 119 9.99 -0.07 -2.76
C ALA A 119 8.62 -0.48 -3.31
N VAL A 120 8.49 -0.63 -4.64
CA VAL A 120 7.23 -0.92 -5.33
C VAL A 120 6.99 -2.43 -5.46
N VAL A 121 8.06 -3.25 -5.56
CA VAL A 121 7.97 -4.71 -5.72
C VAL A 121 6.93 -5.39 -4.81
N PRO A 122 6.85 -5.08 -3.51
CA PRO A 122 5.89 -5.74 -2.61
C PRO A 122 4.43 -5.45 -2.94
N VAL A 123 4.16 -4.30 -3.55
CA VAL A 123 2.80 -3.86 -3.91
C VAL A 123 2.45 -4.14 -5.37
N MET A 124 3.43 -4.40 -6.24
CA MET A 124 3.23 -4.63 -7.67
C MET A 124 2.25 -5.77 -7.97
N SER A 125 2.34 -6.89 -7.24
CA SER A 125 1.47 -8.06 -7.43
C SER A 125 -0.01 -7.76 -7.25
N LEU A 126 -0.34 -6.73 -6.45
CA LEU A 126 -1.70 -6.26 -6.23
C LEU A 126 -2.02 -5.03 -7.10
N LEU A 127 -1.12 -4.07 -7.21
CA LEU A 127 -1.39 -2.78 -7.84
C LEU A 127 -1.40 -2.84 -9.37
N GLU A 128 -0.47 -3.57 -9.99
CA GLU A 128 -0.39 -3.70 -11.45
C GLU A 128 -1.69 -4.23 -12.08
N PRO A 129 -2.26 -5.37 -11.64
CA PRO A 129 -3.51 -5.86 -12.24
C PRO A 129 -4.69 -4.90 -12.01
N LEU A 130 -4.73 -4.18 -10.89
CA LEU A 130 -5.78 -3.20 -10.61
C LEU A 130 -5.73 -2.02 -11.58
N VAL A 131 -4.54 -1.44 -11.80
CA VAL A 131 -4.37 -0.32 -12.72
C VAL A 131 -4.60 -0.78 -14.16
N LYS A 132 -4.11 -1.97 -14.54
CA LYS A 132 -4.35 -2.55 -15.86
C LYS A 132 -5.84 -2.77 -16.11
N ASN A 133 -6.58 -3.36 -15.17
CA ASN A 133 -8.03 -3.52 -15.30
C ASN A 133 -8.74 -2.16 -15.46
N ALA A 134 -8.26 -1.11 -14.80
CA ALA A 134 -8.82 0.23 -14.97
C ALA A 134 -8.63 0.76 -16.41
N THR A 135 -7.50 0.47 -17.07
CA THR A 135 -7.28 0.84 -18.49
C THR A 135 -8.29 0.18 -19.44
N GLU A 136 -8.68 -1.07 -19.14
CA GLU A 136 -9.60 -1.84 -19.97
C GLU A 136 -11.07 -1.47 -19.70
N GLN A 137 -11.40 -1.14 -18.45
CA GLN A 137 -12.78 -0.91 -18.02
C GLN A 137 -13.27 0.53 -18.17
N ILE A 138 -12.37 1.52 -18.23
CA ILE A 138 -12.77 2.93 -18.38
C ILE A 138 -13.19 3.16 -19.84
N SER A 139 -14.43 3.58 -20.04
CA SER A 139 -15.01 3.83 -21.36
C SER A 139 -14.54 5.16 -21.95
N ASP A 140 -14.43 6.19 -21.10
CA ASP A 140 -14.01 7.53 -21.51
C ASP A 140 -12.53 7.57 -21.97
N PRO A 141 -12.23 8.01 -23.21
CA PRO A 141 -10.87 8.02 -23.74
C PRO A 141 -9.89 8.91 -22.95
N GLU A 142 -10.36 10.05 -22.44
CA GLU A 142 -9.52 10.97 -21.67
C GLU A 142 -9.12 10.33 -20.34
N ALA A 143 -10.09 9.79 -19.61
CA ALA A 143 -9.87 9.04 -18.37
C ALA A 143 -8.99 7.79 -18.59
N ARG A 144 -9.17 7.09 -19.72
CA ARG A 144 -8.35 5.93 -20.06
C ARG A 144 -6.88 6.30 -20.27
N SER A 145 -6.61 7.41 -20.96
CA SER A 145 -5.24 7.91 -21.15
C SER A 145 -4.51 8.18 -19.82
N VAL A 146 -5.25 8.60 -18.79
CA VAL A 146 -4.72 8.79 -17.44
C VAL A 146 -4.34 7.45 -16.81
N ALA A 147 -5.19 6.43 -16.95
CA ALA A 147 -4.91 5.09 -16.45
C ALA A 147 -3.71 4.43 -17.17
N GLU A 148 -3.62 4.57 -18.50
CA GLU A 148 -2.50 4.05 -19.30
C GLU A 148 -1.17 4.69 -18.91
N ARG A 149 -1.19 6.02 -18.70
CA ARG A 149 -0.02 6.75 -18.19
C ARG A 149 0.37 6.27 -16.79
N ALA A 150 -0.60 6.11 -15.89
CA ALA A 150 -0.35 5.60 -14.55
C ALA A 150 0.28 4.20 -14.57
N LEU A 151 -0.22 3.31 -15.44
CA LEU A 151 0.36 1.97 -15.63
C LEU A 151 1.81 2.06 -16.13
N LYS A 152 2.08 2.91 -17.10
CA LYS A 152 3.45 3.11 -17.61
C LYS A 152 4.40 3.65 -16.54
N THR A 153 3.96 4.64 -15.76
CA THR A 153 4.74 5.18 -14.64
C THR A 153 5.00 4.12 -13.58
N LEU A 154 3.99 3.31 -13.24
CA LEU A 154 4.11 2.22 -12.28
C LEU A 154 5.13 1.16 -12.74
N LEU A 155 5.03 0.70 -14.00
CA LEU A 155 5.98 -0.26 -14.57
C LEU A 155 7.40 0.29 -14.57
N LYS A 156 7.57 1.56 -14.96
CA LYS A 156 8.87 2.24 -14.94
C LYS A 156 9.43 2.37 -13.52
N ALA A 157 8.58 2.63 -12.52
CA ALA A 157 9.01 2.70 -11.13
C ALA A 157 9.45 1.32 -10.59
N ALA A 158 8.95 0.22 -11.17
CA ALA A 158 9.39 -1.14 -10.85
C ALA A 158 10.57 -1.63 -11.74
N GLU A 159 10.84 -0.98 -12.88
CA GLU A 159 11.96 -1.31 -13.77
C GLU A 159 13.30 -1.13 -13.03
N GLY A 160 14.12 -2.17 -12.99
CA GLY A 160 15.40 -2.17 -12.27
C GLY A 160 15.30 -2.67 -10.83
N ALA A 161 14.10 -3.04 -10.36
CA ALA A 161 13.97 -3.82 -9.14
C ALA A 161 14.46 -5.24 -9.40
N GLU A 162 15.76 -5.47 -9.28
CA GLU A 162 16.25 -6.82 -9.05
C GLU A 162 15.60 -7.29 -7.76
N SER A 163 14.73 -8.30 -7.84
CA SER A 163 14.22 -9.02 -6.68
C SER A 163 15.40 -9.63 -5.93
N LYS A 164 16.08 -8.84 -5.09
CA LYS A 164 16.88 -9.36 -3.99
C LYS A 164 15.90 -9.89 -2.96
N MET A 165 15.24 -10.99 -3.32
CA MET A 165 14.67 -11.89 -2.33
C MET A 165 15.85 -12.38 -1.51
N VAL A 166 16.15 -11.66 -0.43
CA VAL A 166 17.08 -12.14 0.59
C VAL A 166 16.48 -13.45 1.06
N THR A 167 17.16 -14.54 0.74
CA THR A 167 16.69 -15.86 1.12
C THR A 167 16.61 -15.93 2.64
N LYS A 168 15.71 -16.76 3.18
CA LYS A 168 15.61 -16.98 4.64
C LYS A 168 16.97 -17.33 5.26
N ALA A 169 17.87 -17.93 4.45
CA ALA A 169 19.25 -18.22 4.81
C ALA A 169 20.13 -16.97 4.97
N GLU A 170 20.11 -16.04 4.01
CA GLU A 170 20.89 -14.80 4.06
C GLU A 170 20.37 -13.83 5.14
N ALA A 171 19.05 -13.79 5.36
CA ALA A 171 18.45 -13.03 6.45
C ALA A 171 18.86 -13.57 7.82
N SER A 172 18.86 -14.90 7.98
CA SER A 172 19.30 -15.58 9.21
C SER A 172 20.80 -15.40 9.47
N ALA A 173 21.63 -15.44 8.43
CA ALA A 173 23.07 -15.22 8.54
C ALA A 173 23.40 -13.79 8.97
N THR A 174 22.71 -12.80 8.39
CA THR A 174 22.89 -11.38 8.74
C THR A 174 22.36 -11.07 10.14
N LEU A 175 21.23 -11.66 10.54
CA LEU A 175 20.69 -11.55 11.90
C LEU A 175 21.63 -12.18 12.94
N LYS A 176 22.22 -13.35 12.67
CA LYS A 176 23.22 -13.97 13.56
C LYS A 176 24.49 -13.14 13.69
N ALA A 177 24.95 -12.54 12.59
CA ALA A 177 26.11 -11.65 12.58
C ALA A 177 25.85 -10.34 13.34
N ALA A 178 24.63 -9.78 13.24
CA ALA A 178 24.27 -8.53 13.91
C ALA A 178 23.89 -8.70 15.40
N LEU A 179 23.35 -9.85 15.80
CA LEU A 179 22.84 -10.08 17.16
C LEU A 179 23.78 -10.84 18.11
N GLY A 180 24.97 -11.26 17.66
CA GLY A 180 26.04 -11.77 18.53
C GLY A 180 25.59 -12.71 19.65
N ASP A 181 25.42 -13.99 19.32
CA ASP A 181 25.33 -15.17 20.21
C ASP A 181 24.66 -15.02 21.59
N LYS A 182 23.59 -14.23 21.70
CA LYS A 182 22.73 -14.19 22.89
C LYS A 182 21.39 -14.87 22.64
N LEU A 183 21.42 -16.14 22.29
CA LEU A 183 20.31 -17.08 22.51
C LEU A 183 20.87 -18.50 22.66
N GLY A 184 21.75 -18.68 23.65
CA GLY A 184 21.95 -19.99 24.27
C GLY A 184 20.75 -20.28 25.18
N GLY A 185 19.83 -21.09 24.68
CA GLY A 185 18.64 -21.54 25.38
C GLY A 185 18.18 -22.85 24.78
N ASP A 186 19.00 -23.88 24.98
CA ASP A 186 18.72 -25.27 24.67
C ASP A 186 17.49 -25.71 25.47
N SER A 187 16.44 -26.14 24.76
CA SER A 187 15.55 -27.18 25.27
C SER A 187 14.95 -27.89 24.07
N ALA A 188 15.58 -29.00 23.72
CA ALA A 188 14.92 -30.12 23.09
C ALA A 188 13.60 -30.42 23.83
N ALA A 189 12.54 -30.62 23.06
CA ALA A 189 11.34 -31.30 23.50
C ALA A 189 10.85 -32.17 22.33
N GLU A 190 11.32 -33.41 22.32
CA GLU A 190 10.62 -34.53 21.68
C GLU A 190 9.26 -34.73 22.39
N CYS A 191 8.20 -34.83 21.60
CA CYS A 191 7.03 -35.70 21.82
C CYS A 191 6.32 -35.88 20.48
#